data_AF-A0A0G1FHD5-F1
#
_entry.id   AF-A0A0G1FHD5-F1
#
_cell.length_a   1.000
_cell.length_b   1.000
_cell.length_c   1.000
_cell.angle_alpha   90.00
_cell.angle_beta   90.00
_cell.angle_gamma   90.00
#
_symmetry.space_group_name_H-M   'P 1'
#
loop_
_entity.id
_entity.type
_entity.pdbx_description
1 polymer ?
#
loop_
_entity_poly.entity_id
_entity_poly.type
_entity_poly.pdbx_seq_one_letter_code
_entity_poly.pdbx_strand_id
1 'polypeptide(L)'
;DFVKNYFSHFDPKFLFFEGDTNPRSQIPGHGQLYFFELPLLLLGLAAIFKSKNVLYFLPLAALLIAPIPAALTKESPHALRTLLAAPSFAMISAFGVMFLRDNFKKFSMVILFITIVAYYSSYELYAIDFLTKYSAKTAPDWQYQYKEIFADQKSGVVTDEYGQPYIFALYYLKYPPERFRQEVKLNPVSEWGFSKAASFNSFEFE
;
A
#
# COMPACT_ATOMS: atom_id res chain seq x y z
N ASP A 1 -20.23 6.72 2.79
CA ASP A 1 -18.94 6.01 2.63
C ASP A 1 -17.80 6.88 2.10
N PHE A 2 -17.95 7.54 0.94
CA PHE A 2 -16.87 8.35 0.33
C PHE A 2 -16.14 9.30 1.30
N VAL A 3 -16.86 10.12 2.07
CA VAL A 3 -16.24 11.09 3.00
C VAL A 3 -15.40 10.38 4.06
N LYS A 4 -15.90 9.27 4.61
CA LYS A 4 -15.16 8.45 5.59
C LYS A 4 -13.90 7.86 4.96
N ASN A 5 -14.02 7.31 3.75
CA ASN A 5 -12.90 6.74 2.99
C ASN A 5 -11.86 7.81 2.62
N TYR A 6 -12.29 9.02 2.30
CA TYR A 6 -11.39 10.12 2.00
C TYR A 6 -10.57 10.51 3.23
N PHE A 7 -11.23 10.76 4.37
CA PHE A 7 -10.54 11.20 5.59
C PHE A 7 -9.71 10.09 6.26
N SER A 8 -9.99 8.81 6.01
CA SER A 8 -9.17 7.72 6.55
C SER A 8 -7.73 7.71 6.01
N HIS A 9 -7.46 8.32 4.85
CA HIS A 9 -6.09 8.48 4.32
C HIS A 9 -5.27 9.54 5.07
N PHE A 10 -5.93 10.37 5.90
CA PHE A 10 -5.28 11.35 6.76
C PHE A 10 -5.29 10.93 8.24
N ASP A 11 -5.79 9.73 8.55
CA ASP A 11 -5.77 9.19 9.90
C ASP A 11 -4.31 9.02 10.35
N PRO A 12 -3.90 9.58 11.52
CA PRO A 12 -2.57 9.37 12.06
C PRO A 12 -2.19 7.89 12.16
N LYS A 13 -3.17 7.03 12.45
CA LYS A 13 -3.01 5.58 12.49
C LYS A 13 -2.51 5.02 11.16
N PHE A 14 -3.09 5.46 10.05
CA PHE A 14 -2.66 5.09 8.70
C PHE A 14 -1.32 5.74 8.34
N LEU A 15 -1.16 7.04 8.62
CA LEU A 15 0.03 7.79 8.21
C LEU A 15 1.29 7.42 8.97
N PHE A 16 1.24 7.17 10.28
CA PHE A 16 2.45 7.08 11.11
C PHE A 16 2.63 5.76 11.88
N PHE A 17 1.58 4.94 12.02
CA PHE A 17 1.63 3.78 12.92
C PHE A 17 1.45 2.43 12.18
N GLU A 18 0.29 2.19 11.60
CA GLU A 18 -0.09 0.87 11.07
C GLU A 18 -0.03 0.76 9.55
N GLY A 19 -0.20 1.88 8.83
CA GLY A 19 -0.16 1.87 7.36
C GLY A 19 -1.37 1.20 6.73
N ASP A 20 -1.15 0.65 5.54
CA ASP A 20 -2.17 -0.10 4.78
C ASP A 20 -2.36 -1.48 5.41
N THR A 21 -3.62 -1.84 5.68
CA THR A 21 -3.98 -3.15 6.23
C THR A 21 -3.72 -4.30 5.27
N ASN A 22 -3.62 -4.03 3.95
CA ASN A 22 -3.28 -5.03 2.95
C ASN A 22 -1.76 -5.25 2.91
N PRO A 23 -1.24 -6.41 3.34
CA PRO A 23 0.20 -6.67 3.39
C PRO A 23 0.88 -6.71 2.01
N ARG A 24 0.10 -6.77 0.92
CA ARG A 24 0.63 -6.66 -0.45
C ARG A 24 0.97 -5.23 -0.84
N SER A 25 0.29 -4.26 -0.22
CA SER A 25 0.51 -2.83 -0.47
C SER A 25 1.65 -2.26 0.38
N GLN A 26 1.97 -2.90 1.52
CA GLN A 26 2.99 -2.43 2.45
C GLN A 26 3.45 -3.55 3.40
N ILE A 27 4.67 -3.43 3.94
CA ILE A 27 5.12 -4.23 5.08
C ILE A 27 4.25 -3.93 6.32
N PRO A 28 3.70 -4.97 6.98
CA PRO A 28 2.92 -4.77 8.21
C PRO A 28 3.72 -4.10 9.34
N GLY A 29 3.09 -3.18 10.05
CA GLY A 29 3.64 -2.54 11.26
C GLY A 29 4.45 -1.26 11.00
N HIS A 30 4.30 -0.66 9.82
CA HIS A 30 4.92 0.62 9.45
C HIS A 30 3.85 1.62 9.01
N GLY A 31 4.00 2.91 9.32
CA GLY A 31 3.19 3.98 8.73
C GLY A 31 3.58 4.30 7.29
N GLN A 32 2.76 5.07 6.57
CA GLN A 32 3.12 5.61 5.25
C GLN A 32 4.24 6.67 5.30
N LEU A 33 4.42 7.28 6.47
CA LEU A 33 5.36 8.34 6.77
C LEU A 33 6.14 7.97 8.02
N TYR A 34 7.35 8.52 8.15
CA TYR A 34 8.14 8.29 9.35
C TYR A 34 7.67 9.18 10.49
N PHE A 35 7.69 8.67 11.72
CA PHE A 35 7.21 9.43 12.88
C PHE A 35 7.94 10.77 13.09
N PHE A 36 9.25 10.84 12.77
CA PHE A 36 10.01 12.09 12.86
C PHE A 36 9.59 13.13 11.81
N GLU A 37 8.86 12.75 10.76
CA GLU A 37 8.33 13.69 9.78
C GLU A 37 7.16 14.50 10.35
N LEU A 38 6.45 14.00 11.37
CA LEU A 38 5.33 14.72 11.97
C LEU A 38 5.68 16.17 12.37
N PRO A 39 6.75 16.46 13.15
CA PRO A 39 7.14 17.83 13.42
C PRO A 39 7.57 18.60 12.17
N LEU A 40 8.21 17.96 11.18
CA LEU A 40 8.59 18.61 9.93
C LEU A 40 7.36 19.01 9.11
N LEU A 41 6.34 18.16 9.06
CA LEU A 41 5.08 18.43 8.36
C LEU A 41 4.34 19.61 9.01
N LEU A 42 4.26 19.65 10.35
CA LEU A 42 3.64 20.77 11.06
C LEU A 42 4.37 22.10 10.78
N LEU A 43 5.70 22.08 10.79
CA LEU A 43 6.51 23.26 10.44
C LEU A 43 6.39 23.63 8.96
N GLY A 44 6.28 22.64 8.07
CA GLY A 44 6.05 22.83 6.65
C GLY A 44 4.71 23.50 6.37
N LEU A 45 3.65 23.04 7.02
CA LEU A 45 2.35 23.71 6.97
C LEU A 45 2.44 25.15 7.48
N ALA A 46 3.10 25.40 8.62
CA ALA A 46 3.31 26.75 9.12
C ALA A 46 4.07 27.64 8.12
N ALA A 47 5.07 27.10 7.42
CA ALA A 47 5.81 27.80 6.38
C ALA A 47 4.92 28.13 5.16
N ILE A 48 4.07 27.19 4.73
CA ILE A 48 3.10 27.39 3.65
C ILE A 48 2.13 28.53 4.00
N PHE A 49 1.49 28.48 5.18
CA PHE A 49 0.53 29.50 5.60
C PHE A 49 1.14 30.88 5.88
N LYS A 50 2.44 30.94 6.20
CA LYS A 50 3.17 32.21 6.35
C LYS A 50 3.60 32.81 5.00
N SER A 51 3.69 31.99 3.95
CA SER A 51 4.12 32.43 2.63
C SER A 51 3.05 33.30 1.96
N LYS A 52 3.48 34.40 1.34
CA LYS A 52 2.61 35.22 0.48
C LYS A 52 2.51 34.66 -0.94
N ASN A 53 3.36 33.71 -1.31
CA ASN A 53 3.38 33.13 -2.64
C ASN A 53 2.43 31.94 -2.72
N VAL A 54 1.39 32.07 -3.54
CA VAL A 54 0.36 31.03 -3.76
C VAL A 54 0.95 29.68 -4.18
N LEU A 55 2.11 29.65 -4.83
CA LEU A 55 2.76 28.42 -5.26
C LEU A 55 3.14 27.49 -4.09
N TYR A 56 3.28 28.02 -2.87
CA TYR A 56 3.52 27.21 -1.67
C TYR A 56 2.32 26.31 -1.32
N PHE A 57 1.12 26.63 -1.81
CA PHE A 57 -0.08 25.82 -1.58
C PHE A 57 -0.22 24.65 -2.58
N LEU A 58 0.61 24.57 -3.63
CA LEU A 58 0.53 23.49 -4.62
C LEU A 58 0.66 22.09 -3.99
N PRO A 59 1.62 21.82 -3.07
CA PRO A 59 1.70 20.52 -2.42
C PRO A 59 0.45 20.21 -1.60
N LEU A 60 -0.13 21.20 -0.93
CA LEU A 60 -1.35 21.01 -0.14
C LEU A 60 -2.56 20.71 -1.05
N ALA A 61 -2.70 21.42 -2.17
CA ALA A 61 -3.75 21.15 -3.14
C ALA A 61 -3.61 19.73 -3.74
N ALA A 62 -2.40 19.35 -4.15
CA ALA A 62 -2.12 18.01 -4.67
C ALA A 62 -2.38 16.93 -3.61
N LEU A 63 -2.00 17.18 -2.36
CA LEU A 63 -2.26 16.28 -1.22
C LEU A 63 -3.75 16.07 -1.00
N LEU A 64 -4.58 17.10 -1.12
CA LEU A 64 -6.04 16.99 -0.97
C LEU A 64 -6.71 16.31 -2.17
N ILE A 65 -6.12 16.38 -3.36
CA ILE A 65 -6.66 15.72 -4.55
C ILE A 65 -6.30 14.22 -4.55
N ALA A 66 -5.14 13.85 -4.03
CA ALA A 66 -4.59 12.50 -4.13
C ALA A 66 -5.49 11.37 -3.61
N PRO A 67 -6.26 11.51 -2.51
CA PRO A 67 -7.14 10.45 -2.02
C PRO A 67 -8.45 10.28 -2.80
N ILE A 68 -8.80 11.20 -3.70
CA ILE A 68 -10.09 11.17 -4.41
C ILE A 68 -10.31 9.83 -5.15
N PRO A 69 -9.35 9.32 -5.95
CA PRO A 69 -9.53 8.04 -6.64
C PRO A 69 -9.65 6.87 -5.66
N ALA A 70 -8.86 6.87 -4.58
CA ALA A 70 -8.90 5.81 -3.57
C ALA A 70 -10.24 5.79 -2.81
N ALA A 71 -10.77 6.96 -2.46
CA ALA A 71 -12.01 7.12 -1.69
C ALA A 71 -13.27 6.65 -2.43
N LEU A 72 -13.22 6.58 -3.77
CA LEU A 72 -14.28 6.01 -4.60
C LEU A 72 -14.28 4.46 -4.59
N THR A 73 -13.19 3.85 -4.13
CA THR A 73 -13.06 2.39 -4.05
C THR A 73 -13.48 1.86 -2.68
N LYS A 74 -13.64 0.54 -2.58
CA LYS A 74 -14.09 -0.12 -1.35
C LYS A 74 -12.99 -0.29 -0.30
N GLU A 75 -11.77 -0.54 -0.74
CA GLU A 75 -10.63 -0.68 0.15
C GLU A 75 -10.08 0.71 0.41
N SER A 76 -10.35 1.25 1.60
CA SER A 76 -9.86 2.54 2.05
C SER A 76 -9.58 2.48 3.55
N PRO A 77 -8.44 3.02 4.02
CA PRO A 77 -7.41 3.68 3.22
C PRO A 77 -6.58 2.68 2.40
N HIS A 78 -5.96 3.14 1.29
CA HIS A 78 -5.16 2.28 0.42
C HIS A 78 -3.91 3.00 -0.08
N ALA A 79 -2.73 2.53 0.33
CA ALA A 79 -1.45 3.20 0.09
C ALA A 79 -1.13 3.39 -1.39
N LEU A 80 -1.21 2.32 -2.18
CA LEU A 80 -0.89 2.36 -3.61
C LEU A 80 -1.78 3.33 -4.39
N ARG A 81 -3.08 3.38 -4.08
CA ARG A 81 -4.04 4.28 -4.75
C ARG A 81 -3.84 5.75 -4.36
N THR A 82 -3.17 6.01 -3.24
CA THR A 82 -2.81 7.36 -2.79
C THR A 82 -1.32 7.69 -2.90
N LEU A 83 -0.55 6.90 -3.66
CA LEU A 83 0.90 7.13 -3.83
C LEU A 83 1.23 8.53 -4.36
N LEU A 84 0.31 9.15 -5.11
CA LEU A 84 0.45 10.53 -5.60
C LEU A 84 0.50 11.59 -4.47
N ALA A 85 0.14 11.23 -3.24
CA ALA A 85 0.31 12.09 -2.07
C ALA A 85 1.78 12.17 -1.60
N ALA A 86 2.61 11.17 -1.91
CA ALA A 86 3.97 11.06 -1.38
C ALA A 86 4.88 12.26 -1.78
N PRO A 87 4.90 12.74 -3.04
CA PRO A 87 5.65 13.95 -3.38
C PRO A 87 5.17 15.18 -2.60
N SER A 88 3.87 15.29 -2.35
CA SER A 88 3.32 16.40 -1.56
C SER A 88 3.78 16.37 -0.11
N PHE A 89 3.74 15.20 0.53
CA PHE A 89 4.29 15.04 1.89
C PHE A 89 5.78 15.38 1.93
N ALA A 90 6.57 14.88 0.97
CA ALA A 90 8.00 15.19 0.90
C ALA A 90 8.26 16.70 0.73
N MET A 91 7.49 17.39 -0.11
CA MET A 91 7.60 18.85 -0.28
C MET A 91 7.24 19.61 0.99
N ILE A 92 6.17 19.21 1.68
CA ILE A 92 5.77 19.83 2.95
C ILE A 92 6.85 19.59 4.03
N SER A 93 7.35 18.36 4.16
CA SER A 93 8.47 18.03 5.05
C SER A 93 9.72 18.88 4.73
N ALA A 94 10.04 19.07 3.44
CA ALA A 94 11.15 19.91 3.01
C ALA A 94 10.95 21.40 3.39
N PHE A 95 9.74 21.93 3.27
CA PHE A 95 9.44 23.28 3.77
C PHE A 95 9.62 23.39 5.29
N GLY A 96 9.32 22.34 6.04
CA GLY A 96 9.60 22.29 7.48
C GLY A 96 11.09 22.36 7.81
N VAL A 97 11.91 21.61 7.06
CA VAL A 97 13.38 21.66 7.19
C VAL A 97 13.91 23.05 6.82
N MET A 98 13.41 23.65 5.73
CA MET A 98 13.77 25.01 5.33
C MET A 98 13.39 26.03 6.41
N PHE A 99 12.20 25.90 7.00
CA PHE A 99 11.76 26.75 8.09
C PHE A 99 12.71 26.67 9.29
N LEU A 100 13.13 25.47 9.70
CA LEU A 100 14.12 25.30 10.76
C LEU A 100 15.47 25.94 10.40
N ARG A 101 15.97 25.66 9.20
CA ARG A 101 17.23 26.21 8.69
C ARG A 101 17.23 27.74 8.72
N ASP A 102 16.15 28.37 8.28
CA ASP A 102 16.07 29.82 8.14
C ASP A 102 15.97 30.54 9.49
N ASN A 103 15.34 29.91 10.49
CA ASN A 103 15.26 30.44 11.86
C ASN A 103 16.55 30.13 12.67
N PHE A 104 17.26 29.05 12.35
CA PHE A 104 18.47 28.61 13.08
C PHE A 104 19.69 28.51 12.17
N LYS A 105 19.99 29.59 11.42
CA LYS A 105 21.02 29.60 10.35
C LYS A 105 22.38 29.07 10.78
N LYS A 106 22.82 29.38 12.01
CA LYS A 106 24.10 28.89 12.59
C LYS A 106 24.19 27.36 12.68
N PHE A 107 23.06 26.67 12.71
CA PHE A 107 22.95 25.21 12.80
C PHE A 107 22.41 24.57 11.53
N SER A 108 22.35 25.30 10.41
CA SER A 108 21.79 24.82 9.14
C SER A 108 22.37 23.48 8.67
N MET A 109 23.69 23.32 8.72
CA MET A 109 24.36 22.06 8.36
C MET A 109 24.05 20.92 9.34
N VAL A 110 23.94 21.24 10.64
CA VAL A 110 23.58 20.25 11.66
C VAL A 110 22.15 19.78 11.48
N ILE A 111 21.21 20.70 11.19
CA ILE A 111 19.80 20.38 10.90
C ILE A 111 19.74 19.45 9.69
N LEU A 112 20.41 19.81 8.58
CA LEU A 112 20.44 18.99 7.38
C LEU A 112 21.03 17.60 7.65
N PHE A 113 22.15 17.53 8.39
CA PHE A 113 22.78 16.27 8.77
C PHE A 113 21.84 15.39 9.59
N ILE A 114 21.19 15.94 10.63
CA ILE A 114 20.23 15.21 11.45
C ILE A 114 19.05 14.71 10.60
N THR A 115 18.52 15.54 9.71
CA THR A 115 17.45 15.14 8.79
C THR A 115 17.88 13.96 7.92
N ILE A 116 19.06 14.02 7.29
CA ILE A 116 19.58 12.93 6.45
C ILE A 116 19.76 11.65 7.27
N VAL A 117 20.37 11.74 8.44
CA VAL A 117 20.58 10.59 9.34
C VAL A 117 19.24 9.98 9.76
N ALA A 118 18.24 10.80 10.08
CA ALA A 118 16.91 10.33 10.44
C ALA A 118 16.26 9.55 9.29
N TYR A 119 16.22 10.10 8.06
CA TYR A 119 15.68 9.40 6.89
C TYR A 119 16.45 8.11 6.58
N TYR A 120 17.79 8.16 6.62
CA TYR A 120 18.62 6.99 6.33
C TYR A 120 18.40 5.88 7.36
N SER A 121 18.39 6.22 8.65
CA SER A 121 18.16 5.25 9.73
C SER A 121 16.76 4.63 9.65
N SER A 122 15.73 5.43 9.36
CA SER A 122 14.38 4.91 9.18
C SER A 122 14.24 4.03 7.95
N TYR A 123 14.89 4.39 6.83
CA TYR A 123 14.95 3.55 5.64
C TYR A 123 15.68 2.23 5.90
N GLU A 124 16.79 2.25 6.63
CA GLU A 124 17.55 1.04 6.97
C GLU A 124 16.70 0.05 7.79
N LEU A 125 15.98 0.55 8.81
CA LEU A 125 15.05 -0.28 9.59
C LEU A 125 13.94 -0.88 8.72
N TYR A 126 13.34 -0.08 7.84
CA TYR A 126 12.34 -0.54 6.89
C TYR A 126 12.91 -1.60 5.93
N ALA A 127 14.11 -1.38 5.39
CA ALA A 127 14.77 -2.27 4.45
C ALA A 127 15.13 -3.62 5.10
N ILE A 128 15.60 -3.62 6.34
CA ILE A 128 15.87 -4.85 7.11
C ILE A 128 14.58 -5.65 7.27
N ASP A 129 13.49 -5.01 7.69
CA ASP A 129 12.19 -5.68 7.84
C ASP A 129 11.68 -6.22 6.49
N PHE A 130 11.85 -5.46 5.41
CA PHE A 130 11.49 -5.88 4.07
C PHE A 130 12.26 -7.14 3.65
N LEU A 131 13.58 -7.12 3.79
CA LEU A 131 14.44 -8.20 3.30
C LEU A 131 14.37 -9.46 4.16
N THR A 132 14.06 -9.33 5.46
CA THR A 132 14.13 -10.45 6.41
C THR A 132 12.77 -11.00 6.83
N LYS A 133 11.72 -10.17 6.88
CA LYS A 133 10.42 -10.55 7.47
C LYS A 133 9.28 -10.56 6.45
N TYR A 134 9.33 -9.70 5.43
CA TYR A 134 8.20 -9.48 4.53
C TYR A 134 7.74 -10.75 3.81
N SER A 135 8.67 -11.46 3.16
CA SER A 135 8.35 -12.66 2.38
C SER A 135 7.67 -13.75 3.22
N ALA A 136 8.19 -14.03 4.40
CA ALA A 136 7.63 -15.03 5.30
C ALA A 136 6.26 -14.61 5.86
N LYS A 137 6.10 -13.33 6.24
CA LYS A 137 4.84 -12.83 6.82
C LYS A 137 3.71 -12.73 5.82
N THR A 138 4.02 -12.45 4.55
CA THR A 138 3.01 -12.15 3.52
C THR A 138 2.81 -13.27 2.51
N ALA A 139 3.48 -14.41 2.68
CA ALA A 139 3.30 -15.57 1.81
C ALA A 139 1.82 -16.00 1.62
N PRO A 140 0.96 -16.01 2.67
CA PRO A 140 -0.47 -16.25 2.49
C PRO A 140 -1.19 -15.19 1.66
N ASP A 141 -0.87 -13.91 1.85
CA ASP A 141 -1.46 -12.81 1.08
C ASP A 141 -1.07 -12.88 -0.40
N TRP A 142 0.13 -13.41 -0.70
CA TRP A 142 0.60 -13.72 -2.05
C TRP A 142 0.19 -15.11 -2.53
N GLN A 143 -0.69 -15.80 -1.79
CA GLN A 143 -1.32 -17.06 -2.17
C GLN A 143 -0.31 -18.20 -2.43
N TYR A 144 0.83 -18.16 -1.73
CA TYR A 144 1.96 -19.05 -1.96
C TYR A 144 1.60 -20.54 -1.79
N GLN A 145 0.69 -20.85 -0.86
CA GLN A 145 0.25 -22.20 -0.51
C GLN A 145 -0.37 -22.95 -1.70
N TYR A 146 -0.99 -22.24 -2.65
CA TYR A 146 -1.52 -22.89 -3.85
C TYR A 146 -0.42 -23.56 -4.70
N LYS A 147 0.81 -23.02 -4.68
CA LYS A 147 1.95 -23.68 -5.32
C LYS A 147 2.19 -25.07 -4.75
N GLU A 148 2.17 -25.18 -3.43
CA GLU A 148 2.41 -26.44 -2.72
C GLU A 148 1.30 -27.44 -3.03
N ILE A 149 0.05 -26.99 -2.98
CA ILE A 149 -1.12 -27.82 -3.31
C ILE A 149 -1.03 -28.39 -4.73
N PHE A 150 -0.79 -27.56 -5.74
CA PHE A 150 -0.80 -28.01 -7.15
C PHE A 150 0.51 -28.67 -7.61
N ALA A 151 1.59 -28.56 -6.83
CA ALA A 151 2.78 -29.38 -7.03
C ALA A 151 2.45 -30.86 -6.81
N ASP A 152 1.74 -31.16 -5.72
CA ASP A 152 1.55 -32.53 -5.24
C ASP A 152 0.19 -33.14 -5.65
N GLN A 153 -0.87 -32.34 -5.69
CA GLN A 153 -2.22 -32.81 -5.98
C GLN A 153 -2.61 -32.66 -7.45
N LYS A 154 -3.40 -33.61 -7.97
CA LYS A 154 -3.94 -33.62 -9.34
C LYS A 154 -5.47 -33.65 -9.40
N SER A 155 -6.14 -33.74 -8.25
CA SER A 155 -7.59 -33.71 -8.09
C SER A 155 -7.95 -33.42 -6.63
N GLY A 156 -9.17 -32.96 -6.35
CA GLY A 156 -9.70 -32.77 -4.99
C GLY A 156 -10.38 -31.43 -4.78
N VAL A 157 -10.77 -31.15 -3.53
CA VAL A 157 -11.33 -29.87 -3.12
C VAL A 157 -10.19 -28.96 -2.65
N VAL A 158 -10.10 -27.77 -3.21
CA VAL A 158 -9.07 -26.76 -2.87
C VAL A 158 -9.76 -25.50 -2.40
N THR A 159 -9.36 -24.99 -1.24
CA THR A 159 -10.03 -23.81 -0.70
C THR A 159 -9.84 -22.56 -1.56
N ASP A 160 -10.85 -21.71 -1.66
CA ASP A 160 -10.79 -20.38 -2.28
C ASP A 160 -10.48 -19.25 -1.29
N GLU A 161 -10.23 -19.56 0.00
CA GLU A 161 -10.01 -18.59 1.08
C GLU A 161 -8.93 -17.55 0.75
N TYR A 162 -7.83 -17.97 0.12
CA TYR A 162 -6.73 -17.07 -0.25
C TYR A 162 -7.00 -16.31 -1.56
N GLY A 163 -8.06 -16.61 -2.32
CA GLY A 163 -8.49 -15.85 -3.49
C GLY A 163 -9.01 -16.69 -4.67
N GLN A 164 -8.20 -16.87 -5.71
CA GLN A 164 -8.61 -17.56 -6.95
C GLN A 164 -7.67 -18.75 -7.26
N PRO A 165 -7.84 -19.90 -6.58
CA PRO A 165 -6.96 -21.08 -6.70
C PRO A 165 -6.84 -21.61 -8.13
N TYR A 166 -7.91 -21.51 -8.93
CA TYR A 166 -7.92 -22.06 -10.29
C TYR A 166 -6.80 -21.50 -11.19
N ILE A 167 -6.38 -20.24 -10.99
CA ILE A 167 -5.29 -19.62 -11.76
C ILE A 167 -3.97 -20.37 -11.50
N PHE A 168 -3.72 -20.73 -10.24
CA PHE A 168 -2.54 -21.48 -9.84
C PHE A 168 -2.61 -22.92 -10.33
N ALA A 169 -3.78 -23.55 -10.31
CA ALA A 169 -4.00 -24.87 -10.90
C ALA A 169 -3.63 -24.88 -12.39
N LEU A 170 -4.13 -23.91 -13.17
CA LEU A 170 -3.83 -23.77 -14.59
C LEU A 170 -2.32 -23.61 -14.84
N TYR A 171 -1.67 -22.74 -14.04
CA TYR A 171 -0.25 -22.45 -14.19
C TYR A 171 0.65 -23.65 -13.84
N TYR A 172 0.49 -24.23 -12.64
CA TYR A 172 1.39 -25.28 -12.15
C TYR A 172 1.14 -26.64 -12.79
N LEU A 173 -0.10 -26.96 -13.15
CA LEU A 173 -0.41 -28.18 -13.91
C LEU A 173 -0.13 -28.02 -15.40
N LYS A 174 0.25 -26.81 -15.85
CA LYS A 174 0.44 -26.47 -17.27
C LYS A 174 -0.79 -26.86 -18.10
N TYR A 175 -1.97 -26.55 -17.57
CA TYR A 175 -3.23 -27.03 -18.13
C TYR A 175 -3.56 -26.32 -19.46
N PRO A 176 -3.91 -27.04 -20.54
CA PRO A 176 -4.19 -26.42 -21.83
C PRO A 176 -5.40 -25.46 -21.78
N PRO A 177 -5.28 -24.20 -22.20
CA PRO A 177 -6.38 -23.22 -22.18
C PRO A 177 -7.61 -23.65 -22.97
N GLU A 178 -7.43 -24.40 -24.06
CA GLU A 178 -8.51 -24.93 -24.89
C GLU A 178 -9.38 -25.92 -24.12
N ARG A 179 -8.75 -26.82 -23.35
CA ARG A 179 -9.46 -27.77 -22.49
C ARG A 179 -10.15 -27.06 -21.34
N PHE A 180 -9.45 -26.14 -20.68
CA PHE A 180 -10.02 -25.36 -19.58
C PHE A 180 -11.33 -24.68 -19.97
N ARG A 181 -11.36 -23.99 -21.13
CA ARG A 181 -12.55 -23.29 -21.61
C ARG A 181 -13.75 -24.20 -21.88
N GLN A 182 -13.51 -25.48 -22.17
CA GLN A 182 -14.58 -26.46 -22.41
C GLN A 182 -15.09 -27.12 -21.11
N GLU A 183 -14.22 -27.23 -20.10
CA GLU A 183 -14.50 -28.00 -18.88
C GLU A 183 -14.89 -27.13 -17.68
N VAL A 184 -14.51 -25.85 -17.68
CA VAL A 184 -14.73 -24.98 -16.53
C VAL A 184 -16.20 -24.81 -16.24
N LYS A 185 -16.56 -25.02 -14.97
CA LYS A 185 -17.86 -24.63 -14.43
C LYS A 185 -17.68 -23.36 -13.64
N LEU A 186 -18.58 -22.41 -13.86
CA LEU A 186 -18.55 -21.10 -13.22
C LEU A 186 -19.59 -21.02 -12.10
N ASN A 187 -19.24 -20.32 -11.02
CA ASN A 187 -20.17 -19.96 -9.97
C ASN A 187 -21.25 -19.00 -10.49
N PRO A 188 -22.42 -18.91 -9.83
CA PRO A 188 -23.40 -17.87 -10.13
C PRO A 188 -22.77 -16.48 -10.09
N VAL A 189 -23.30 -15.56 -10.90
CA VAL A 189 -22.85 -14.18 -10.92
C VAL A 189 -23.17 -13.54 -9.56
N SER A 190 -22.13 -13.01 -8.92
CA SER A 190 -22.25 -12.27 -7.66
C SER A 190 -22.99 -10.95 -7.86
N GLU A 191 -23.41 -10.32 -6.76
CA GLU A 191 -24.04 -8.99 -6.75
C GLU A 191 -23.18 -7.89 -7.43
N TRP A 192 -21.88 -8.15 -7.56
CA TRP A 192 -20.90 -7.25 -8.18
C TRP A 192 -20.70 -7.52 -9.68
N GLY A 193 -21.47 -8.44 -10.26
CA GLY A 193 -21.37 -8.79 -11.68
C GLY A 193 -20.22 -9.74 -12.02
N PHE A 194 -19.51 -10.29 -11.02
CA PHE A 194 -18.40 -11.20 -11.22
C PHE A 194 -18.81 -12.66 -11.02
N SER A 195 -18.21 -13.56 -11.79
CA SER A 195 -18.29 -15.01 -11.61
C SER A 195 -16.88 -15.58 -11.45
N LYS A 196 -16.72 -16.60 -10.59
CA LYS A 196 -15.47 -17.31 -10.35
C LYS A 196 -15.53 -18.72 -10.94
N ALA A 197 -14.38 -19.33 -11.22
CA ALA A 197 -14.32 -20.76 -11.55
C ALA A 197 -14.65 -21.60 -10.32
N ALA A 198 -15.67 -22.46 -10.43
CA ALA A 198 -16.14 -23.36 -9.40
C ALA A 198 -15.41 -24.72 -9.47
N SER A 199 -15.19 -25.24 -10.68
CA SER A 199 -14.49 -26.51 -10.87
C SER A 199 -13.95 -26.67 -12.29
N PHE A 200 -12.88 -27.44 -12.45
CA PHE A 200 -12.39 -28.01 -13.72
C PHE A 200 -11.39 -29.14 -13.42
N ASN A 201 -11.14 -30.05 -14.37
CA ASN A 201 -10.11 -31.09 -14.27
C ASN A 201 -10.06 -31.82 -12.90
N SER A 202 -11.22 -32.33 -12.44
CA SER A 202 -11.35 -33.03 -11.15
C SER A 202 -10.96 -32.23 -9.90
N PHE A 203 -10.93 -30.89 -10.00
CA PHE A 203 -10.84 -29.99 -8.88
C PHE A 203 -12.14 -29.23 -8.64
N GLU A 204 -12.47 -29.02 -7.37
CA GLU A 204 -13.53 -28.16 -6.89
C GLU A 204 -12.91 -27.04 -6.03
N PHE A 205 -13.38 -25.80 -6.21
CA PHE A 205 -12.85 -24.62 -5.52
C PHE A 205 -13.92 -24.01 -4.61
N GLU A 206 -13.69 -24.05 -3.30
CA GLU A 206 -14.69 -23.72 -2.27
C GLU A 206 -14.17 -22.89 -1.09
#